data_AF-A0AAJ0ADB2-F1
#
_entry.id   AF-A0AAJ0ADB2-F1
#
_cell.length_a   1.000
_cell.length_b   1.000
_cell.length_c   1.000
_cell.angle_alpha   90.00
_cell.angle_beta   90.00
_cell.angle_gamma   90.00
#
_symmetry.space_group_name_H-M   'P 1'
#
loop_
_entity.id
_entity.type
_entity.pdbx_description
1 polymer ?
#
loop_
_entity_poly.entity_id
_entity_poly.type
_entity_poly.pdbx_seq_one_letter_code
_entity_poly.pdbx_strand_id
1 'polypeptide(L)'
;MATSRPTKVLSVGLPRTGSYSMMLALTELGFKAVYHGLNAIDSPDDWRFFGRASDALFPSLPSYTGKGMTAADWDHVFGPCEGITDIAAPFTPSLIDAYPEAKVVLVIRDYEKWRVSMKEVLSGIFGPLTCFIRDYVEPRMGADSTGNIQKMMLGWVGASNVAELESKLSEVYECHHEYILKTVPKERLLVYKLGEGWAPLCEFLEMPVPERPFPHGNEAAALRSKIFDKQKRVLLEAGARFAPWLVGAGAVAGGLWYTLSM
;
A
#
# COMPACT_ATOMS: atom_id res chain seq x y z
N MET A 1 0.65 -24.49 -4.33
CA MET A 1 -0.09 -23.38 -3.68
C MET A 1 0.52 -23.18 -2.31
N ALA A 2 0.90 -21.96 -1.93
CA ALA A 2 1.32 -21.70 -0.56
C ALA A 2 0.16 -22.05 0.37
N THR A 3 0.43 -22.81 1.44
CA THR A 3 -0.58 -23.16 2.44
C THR A 3 -1.05 -21.90 3.16
N SER A 4 -2.36 -21.64 3.20
CA SER A 4 -2.92 -20.55 4.00
C SER A 4 -2.55 -20.76 5.47
N ARG A 5 -2.22 -19.66 6.16
CA ARG A 5 -1.83 -19.58 7.56
C ARG A 5 -2.80 -18.65 8.26
N PRO A 6 -3.15 -18.92 9.53
CA PRO A 6 -3.91 -17.97 10.32
C PRO A 6 -3.15 -16.64 10.42
N THR A 7 -3.81 -15.54 10.06
CA THR A 7 -3.29 -14.20 10.36
C THR A 7 -3.28 -14.02 11.87
N LYS A 8 -2.11 -13.68 12.43
CA LYS A 8 -1.89 -13.56 13.88
C LYS A 8 -1.80 -12.12 14.35
N VAL A 9 -1.26 -11.23 13.52
CA VAL A 9 -1.04 -9.82 13.88
C VAL A 9 -1.49 -8.86 12.77
N LEU A 10 -2.34 -7.91 13.14
CA LEU A 10 -2.70 -6.78 12.30
C LEU A 10 -2.02 -5.51 12.85
N SER A 11 -1.00 -5.02 12.17
CA SER A 11 -0.45 -3.68 12.45
C SER A 11 -1.22 -2.64 11.66
N VAL A 12 -2.24 -2.09 12.30
CA VAL A 12 -3.20 -1.14 11.72
C VAL A 12 -2.75 0.32 11.85
N GLY A 13 -1.52 0.57 12.30
CA GLY A 13 -0.94 1.92 12.28
C GLY A 13 -0.93 2.46 10.85
N LEU A 14 -1.25 3.75 10.68
CA LEU A 14 -1.26 4.40 9.38
C LEU A 14 0.10 4.24 8.66
N PRO A 15 0.13 4.28 7.31
CA PRO A 15 1.39 4.38 6.60
C PRO A 15 2.23 5.51 7.21
N ARG A 16 3.56 5.32 7.29
CA ARG A 16 4.49 6.32 7.85
C ARG A 16 4.45 6.51 9.35
N THR A 17 3.79 5.61 10.08
CA THR A 17 3.91 5.50 11.55
C THR A 17 5.01 4.53 11.99
N GLY A 18 5.78 3.94 11.06
CA GLY A 18 6.80 2.93 11.34
C GLY A 18 6.38 1.51 10.95
N SER A 19 5.44 1.38 10.02
CA SER A 19 4.90 0.11 9.52
C SER A 19 5.98 -0.83 8.96
N TYR A 20 7.04 -0.29 8.35
CA TYR A 20 8.16 -1.10 7.87
C TYR A 20 9.04 -1.63 8.99
N SER A 21 9.35 -0.78 9.98
CA SER A 21 10.02 -1.22 11.21
C SER A 21 9.20 -2.29 11.94
N MET A 22 7.88 -2.15 11.98
CA MET A 22 7.00 -3.17 12.55
C MET A 22 7.02 -4.49 11.74
N MET A 23 7.02 -4.41 10.40
CA MET A 23 7.17 -5.59 9.54
C MET A 23 8.47 -6.33 9.83
N LEU A 24 9.58 -5.59 9.95
CA LEU A 24 10.88 -6.16 10.32
C LEU A 24 10.83 -6.77 11.72
N ALA A 25 10.29 -6.07 12.71
CA ALA A 25 10.19 -6.55 14.08
C ALA A 25 9.38 -7.86 14.19
N LEU A 26 8.23 -7.96 13.52
CA LEU A 26 7.43 -9.18 13.48
C LEU A 26 8.18 -10.32 12.77
N THR A 27 8.86 -10.03 11.66
CA THR A 27 9.70 -11.02 10.98
C THR A 27 10.81 -11.54 11.90
N GLU A 28 11.42 -10.63 12.67
CA GLU A 28 12.47 -10.91 13.63
C GLU A 28 12.01 -11.72 14.84
N LEU A 29 10.75 -11.56 15.26
CA LEU A 29 10.08 -12.39 16.26
C LEU A 29 9.66 -13.76 15.72
N GLY A 30 9.86 -14.02 14.42
CA GLY A 30 9.65 -15.34 13.82
C GLY A 30 8.30 -15.54 13.15
N PHE A 31 7.46 -14.49 13.06
CA PHE A 31 6.20 -14.53 12.30
C PHE A 31 6.51 -14.84 10.82
N LYS A 32 5.78 -15.79 10.26
CA LYS A 32 6.02 -16.28 8.91
C LYS A 32 5.30 -15.40 7.90
N ALA A 33 6.09 -14.74 7.05
CA ALA A 33 5.64 -13.80 6.02
C ALA A 33 4.80 -12.65 6.61
N VAL A 34 5.40 -11.47 6.68
CA VAL A 34 4.72 -10.25 7.13
C VAL A 34 4.53 -9.36 5.92
N TYR A 35 3.27 -9.14 5.52
CA TYR A 35 2.93 -8.36 4.35
C TYR A 35 3.03 -6.86 4.66
N HIS A 36 3.64 -6.10 3.75
CA HIS A 36 3.72 -4.65 3.77
C HIS A 36 3.39 -4.10 2.37
N GLY A 37 2.97 -2.84 2.25
CA GLY A 37 2.78 -2.19 0.94
C GLY A 37 4.00 -2.21 0.01
N LEU A 38 5.22 -2.42 0.52
CA LEU A 38 6.41 -2.60 -0.31
C LEU A 38 6.42 -3.94 -1.06
N ASN A 39 5.66 -4.94 -0.60
CA ASN A 39 5.46 -6.21 -1.31
C ASN A 39 4.56 -6.00 -2.54
N ALA A 40 3.55 -5.14 -2.42
CA ALA A 40 2.61 -4.84 -3.49
C ALA A 40 3.25 -4.09 -4.66
N ILE A 41 4.31 -3.29 -4.45
CA ILE A 41 4.85 -2.36 -5.48
C ILE A 41 5.04 -3.04 -6.85
N ASP A 42 5.61 -4.24 -6.88
CA ASP A 42 5.89 -4.97 -8.12
C ASP A 42 4.87 -6.08 -8.44
N SER A 43 3.74 -6.14 -7.73
CA SER A 43 2.66 -7.11 -7.97
C SER A 43 1.43 -6.45 -8.60
N PRO A 44 1.24 -6.54 -9.93
CA PRO A 44 0.02 -6.08 -10.58
C PRO A 44 -1.24 -6.77 -10.05
N ASP A 45 -1.15 -8.05 -9.69
CA ASP A 45 -2.28 -8.84 -9.19
C ASP A 45 -2.74 -8.34 -7.82
N ASP A 46 -1.79 -8.02 -6.93
CA ASP A 46 -2.10 -7.44 -5.61
C ASP A 46 -2.77 -6.08 -5.79
N TRP A 47 -2.28 -5.21 -6.70
CA TRP A 47 -2.92 -3.92 -6.95
C TRP A 47 -4.31 -4.06 -7.53
N ARG A 48 -4.53 -5.01 -8.45
CA ARG A 48 -5.87 -5.32 -8.95
C ARG A 48 -6.80 -5.78 -7.85
N PHE A 49 -6.29 -6.61 -6.94
CA PHE A 49 -7.02 -7.04 -5.77
C PHE A 49 -7.39 -5.87 -4.86
N PHE A 50 -6.44 -5.00 -4.50
CA PHE A 50 -6.71 -3.82 -3.66
C PHE A 50 -7.64 -2.81 -4.36
N GLY A 51 -7.59 -2.72 -5.69
CA GLY A 51 -8.56 -1.97 -6.49
C GLY A 51 -9.99 -2.50 -6.31
N ARG A 52 -10.19 -3.82 -6.39
CA ARG A 52 -11.50 -4.46 -6.15
C ARG A 52 -11.94 -4.35 -4.70
N ALA A 53 -11.02 -4.50 -3.74
CA ALA A 53 -11.32 -4.31 -2.32
C ALA A 53 -11.76 -2.86 -2.04
N SER A 54 -11.13 -1.89 -2.70
CA SER A 54 -11.53 -0.48 -2.63
C SER A 54 -12.95 -0.28 -3.18
N ASP A 55 -13.26 -0.85 -4.34
CA ASP A 55 -14.61 -0.85 -4.92
C ASP A 55 -15.64 -1.54 -4.00
N ALA A 56 -15.24 -2.53 -3.20
CA ALA A 56 -16.13 -3.21 -2.26
C ALA A 56 -16.38 -2.43 -0.96
N LEU A 57 -15.41 -1.62 -0.52
CA LEU A 57 -15.34 -1.11 0.85
C LEU A 57 -15.43 0.41 0.99
N PHE A 58 -15.19 1.19 -0.07
CA PHE A 58 -15.12 2.66 0.05
C PHE A 58 -16.31 3.35 -0.62
N PRO A 59 -17.32 3.82 0.14
CA PRO A 59 -18.53 4.44 -0.39
C PRO A 59 -18.31 5.75 -1.16
N SER A 60 -17.15 6.38 -0.96
CA SER A 60 -16.72 7.59 -1.66
C SER A 60 -16.39 7.35 -3.13
N LEU A 61 -16.13 6.10 -3.53
CA LEU A 61 -15.76 5.77 -4.89
C LEU A 61 -17.01 5.67 -5.78
N PRO A 62 -16.98 6.22 -7.01
CA PRO A 62 -18.06 6.01 -7.99
C PRO A 62 -18.29 4.54 -8.34
N SER A 63 -17.26 3.70 -8.18
CA SER A 63 -17.28 2.26 -8.41
C SER A 63 -17.70 1.44 -7.18
N TYR A 64 -18.17 2.10 -6.11
CA TYR A 64 -18.56 1.42 -4.88
C TYR A 64 -19.69 0.40 -5.10
N THR A 65 -19.49 -0.79 -4.56
CA THR A 65 -20.42 -1.93 -4.70
C THR A 65 -21.05 -2.36 -3.37
N GLY A 66 -20.45 -1.99 -2.23
CA GLY A 66 -20.93 -2.37 -0.90
C GLY A 66 -20.96 -3.86 -0.60
N LYS A 67 -20.22 -4.67 -1.37
CA LYS A 67 -20.20 -6.14 -1.20
C LYS A 67 -19.50 -6.60 0.08
N GLY A 68 -18.69 -5.73 0.69
CA GLY A 68 -17.80 -6.14 1.79
C GLY A 68 -16.68 -7.06 1.32
N MET A 69 -15.88 -7.54 2.26
CA MET A 69 -14.80 -8.49 2.03
C MET A 69 -14.78 -9.53 3.15
N THR A 70 -14.67 -10.80 2.79
CA THR A 70 -14.55 -11.91 3.75
C THR A 70 -13.09 -12.27 4.02
N ALA A 71 -12.83 -13.08 5.05
CA ALA A 71 -11.51 -13.65 5.29
C ALA A 71 -10.99 -14.43 4.06
N ALA A 72 -11.86 -15.19 3.38
CA ALA A 72 -11.48 -15.95 2.19
C ALA A 72 -11.07 -15.03 1.02
N ASP A 73 -11.69 -13.86 0.89
CA ASP A 73 -11.29 -12.86 -0.10
C ASP A 73 -9.91 -12.29 0.24
N TRP A 74 -9.69 -11.90 1.49
CA TRP A 74 -8.41 -11.39 1.97
C TRP A 74 -7.28 -12.41 1.89
N ASP A 75 -7.57 -13.69 2.12
CA ASP A 75 -6.62 -14.79 2.03
C ASP A 75 -6.04 -14.98 0.62
N HIS A 76 -6.66 -14.41 -0.41
CA HIS A 76 -6.08 -14.38 -1.76
C HIS A 76 -4.69 -13.73 -1.78
N VAL A 77 -4.51 -12.65 -1.01
CA VAL A 77 -3.22 -11.94 -0.88
C VAL A 77 -2.53 -12.30 0.44
N PHE A 78 -3.29 -12.34 1.54
CA PHE A 78 -2.74 -12.47 2.88
C PHE A 78 -2.71 -13.89 3.42
N GLY A 79 -3.28 -14.88 2.72
CA GLY A 79 -3.33 -16.26 3.19
C GLY A 79 -1.96 -16.82 3.57
N PRO A 80 -0.86 -16.55 2.84
CA PRO A 80 0.46 -17.02 3.25
C PRO A 80 1.07 -16.31 4.47
N CYS A 81 0.47 -15.21 4.93
CA CYS A 81 1.04 -14.25 5.87
C CYS A 81 0.48 -14.40 7.28
N GLU A 82 1.37 -14.37 8.28
CA GLU A 82 0.96 -14.33 9.69
C GLU A 82 0.84 -12.89 10.23
N GLY A 83 1.35 -11.90 9.50
CA GLY A 83 1.27 -10.49 9.87
C GLY A 83 0.98 -9.59 8.68
N ILE A 84 0.23 -8.52 8.92
CA ILE A 84 -0.10 -7.51 7.89
C ILE A 84 0.19 -6.13 8.48
N THR A 85 0.96 -5.32 7.76
CA THR A 85 1.27 -3.92 8.12
C THR A 85 1.01 -3.01 6.93
N ASP A 86 0.99 -1.69 7.16
CA ASP A 86 0.91 -0.65 6.12
C ASP A 86 -0.40 -0.64 5.32
N ILE A 87 -0.60 -1.60 4.42
CA ILE A 87 -1.86 -1.83 3.67
C ILE A 87 -3.01 -2.25 4.59
N ALA A 88 -2.71 -2.71 5.80
CA ALA A 88 -3.73 -2.96 6.80
C ALA A 88 -4.55 -1.71 7.14
N ALA A 89 -3.92 -0.52 7.14
CA ALA A 89 -4.56 0.70 7.61
C ALA A 89 -5.76 1.16 6.75
N PRO A 90 -5.66 1.24 5.40
CA PRO A 90 -6.81 1.57 4.56
C PRO A 90 -8.02 0.66 4.74
N PHE A 91 -7.79 -0.60 5.11
CA PHE A 91 -8.81 -1.64 5.19
C PHE A 91 -9.09 -2.11 6.63
N THR A 92 -8.65 -1.33 7.63
CA THR A 92 -8.69 -1.69 9.05
C THR A 92 -10.03 -2.28 9.52
N PRO A 93 -11.20 -1.64 9.25
CA PRO A 93 -12.48 -2.20 9.69
C PRO A 93 -12.71 -3.62 9.16
N SER A 94 -12.53 -3.81 7.85
CA SER A 94 -12.77 -5.11 7.21
C SER A 94 -11.77 -6.17 7.64
N LEU A 95 -10.50 -5.81 7.87
CA LEU A 95 -9.48 -6.76 8.30
C LEU A 95 -9.66 -7.20 9.76
N ILE A 96 -10.08 -6.29 10.63
CA ILE A 96 -10.41 -6.62 12.04
C ILE A 96 -11.60 -7.59 12.09
N ASP A 97 -12.62 -7.35 11.27
CA ASP A 97 -13.80 -8.23 11.21
C ASP A 97 -13.46 -9.59 10.58
N ALA A 98 -12.61 -9.61 9.56
CA ALA A 98 -12.20 -10.84 8.87
C ALA A 98 -11.29 -11.73 9.73
N TYR A 99 -10.45 -11.14 10.60
CA TYR A 99 -9.49 -11.85 11.43
C TYR A 99 -9.71 -11.55 12.92
N PRO A 100 -10.81 -12.05 13.52
CA PRO A 100 -11.20 -11.71 14.89
C PRO A 100 -10.21 -12.19 15.96
N GLU A 101 -9.43 -13.24 15.66
CA GLU A 101 -8.43 -13.79 16.59
C GLU A 101 -7.07 -13.08 16.50
N ALA A 102 -6.85 -12.25 15.48
CA ALA A 102 -5.56 -11.58 15.29
C ALA A 102 -5.36 -10.47 16.34
N LYS A 103 -4.20 -10.45 16.97
CA LYS A 103 -3.77 -9.35 17.83
C LYS A 103 -3.60 -8.08 17.00
N VAL A 104 -4.06 -6.94 17.49
CA VAL A 104 -4.06 -5.66 16.78
C VAL A 104 -3.04 -4.72 17.40
N VAL A 105 -2.14 -4.16 16.57
CA VAL A 105 -1.12 -3.19 16.98
C VAL A 105 -1.38 -1.85 16.29
N LEU A 106 -1.75 -0.84 17.08
CA LEU A 106 -1.91 0.54 16.64
C LEU A 106 -0.64 1.32 16.97
N VAL A 107 0.16 1.65 15.95
CA VAL A 107 1.35 2.48 16.11
C VAL A 107 0.96 3.97 16.06
N ILE A 108 1.29 4.72 17.10
CA ILE A 108 1.02 6.16 17.21
C ILE A 108 2.31 6.96 17.01
N ARG A 109 2.21 8.01 16.18
CA ARG A 109 3.26 9.00 15.93
C ARG A 109 2.72 10.41 16.20
N ASP A 110 3.61 11.39 16.35
CA ASP A 110 3.21 12.80 16.28
C ASP A 110 2.59 13.13 14.91
N TYR A 111 1.44 13.80 14.92
CA TYR A 111 0.67 14.09 13.70
C TYR A 111 1.44 14.95 12.71
N GLU A 112 2.10 16.03 13.15
CA GLU A 112 2.80 16.93 12.23
C GLU A 112 3.98 16.23 11.54
N LYS A 113 4.74 15.44 12.28
CA LYS A 113 5.80 14.60 11.72
C LYS A 113 5.25 13.53 10.76
N TRP A 114 4.09 12.95 11.08
CA TRP A 114 3.42 12.00 10.20
C TRP A 114 2.95 12.66 8.91
N ARG A 115 2.25 13.79 9.01
CA ARG A 115 1.69 14.56 7.89
C ARG A 115 2.76 14.95 6.87
N VAL A 116 3.92 15.44 7.34
CA VAL A 116 5.06 15.75 6.46
C VAL A 116 5.55 14.51 5.73
N SER A 117 5.70 13.37 6.43
CA SER A 117 6.11 12.12 5.79
C SER A 117 5.05 11.57 4.82
N MET A 118 3.77 11.78 5.10
CA MET A 118 2.68 11.31 4.26
C MET A 118 2.63 12.10 2.94
N LYS A 119 2.87 13.42 2.98
CA LYS A 119 2.98 14.24 1.76
C LYS A 119 4.07 13.75 0.80
N GLU A 120 5.20 13.26 1.32
CA GLU A 120 6.25 12.66 0.48
C GLU A 120 5.78 11.38 -0.23
N VAL A 121 4.96 10.55 0.43
CA VAL A 121 4.37 9.38 -0.22
C VAL A 121 3.35 9.80 -1.28
N LEU A 122 2.51 10.78 -0.97
CA LEU A 122 1.51 11.29 -1.91
C LEU A 122 2.17 11.88 -3.15
N SER A 123 3.30 12.57 -3.03
CA SER A 123 4.03 13.09 -4.20
C SER A 123 4.58 11.98 -5.09
N GLY A 124 4.97 10.83 -4.53
CA GLY A 124 5.35 9.64 -5.30
C GLY A 124 4.17 8.98 -6.02
N ILE A 125 3.02 8.88 -5.35
CA ILE A 125 1.81 8.23 -5.87
C ILE A 125 1.09 9.10 -6.92
N PHE A 126 1.04 10.42 -6.70
CA PHE A 126 0.30 11.38 -7.53
C PHE A 126 1.21 12.30 -8.36
N GLY A 127 2.52 12.04 -8.37
CA GLY A 127 3.50 12.85 -9.09
C GLY A 127 3.28 12.85 -10.61
N PRO A 128 3.78 13.87 -11.34
CA PRO A 128 3.54 14.03 -12.78
C PRO A 128 3.93 12.80 -13.62
N LEU A 129 5.10 12.20 -13.32
CA LEU A 129 5.55 10.99 -14.02
C LEU A 129 4.66 9.78 -13.73
N THR A 130 4.24 9.61 -12.48
CA THR A 130 3.34 8.52 -12.08
C THR A 130 1.96 8.67 -12.74
N CYS A 131 1.42 9.89 -12.79
CA CYS A 131 0.18 10.18 -13.54
C CYS A 131 0.33 9.98 -15.05
N PHE A 132 1.47 10.36 -15.64
CA PHE A 132 1.75 10.07 -17.05
C PHE A 132 1.78 8.56 -17.33
N ILE A 133 2.43 7.78 -16.46
CA ILE A 133 2.47 6.32 -16.56
C ILE A 133 1.05 5.74 -16.51
N ARG A 134 0.22 6.18 -15.56
CA ARG A 134 -1.19 5.78 -15.44
C ARG A 134 -2.01 6.10 -16.70
N ASP A 135 -1.91 7.32 -17.22
CA ASP A 135 -2.80 7.79 -18.29
C ASP A 135 -2.40 7.30 -19.67
N TYR A 136 -1.09 7.16 -19.91
CA TYR A 136 -0.57 6.94 -21.26
C TYR A 136 0.17 5.62 -21.44
N VAL A 137 0.81 5.07 -20.39
CA VAL A 137 1.67 3.89 -20.52
C VAL A 137 0.92 2.62 -20.11
N GLU A 138 0.43 2.57 -18.88
CA GLU A 138 -0.24 1.41 -18.28
C GLU A 138 -1.38 0.84 -19.16
N PRO A 139 -2.33 1.64 -19.69
CA PRO A 139 -3.44 1.13 -20.49
C PRO A 139 -2.98 0.43 -21.77
N ARG A 140 -1.89 0.89 -22.37
CA ARG A 140 -1.31 0.31 -23.60
C ARG A 140 -0.49 -0.96 -23.31
N MET A 141 -0.06 -1.11 -22.07
CA MET A 141 0.66 -2.29 -21.58
C MET A 141 -0.30 -3.35 -21.02
N GLY A 142 -1.56 -3.03 -20.78
CA GLY A 142 -2.51 -3.89 -20.07
C GLY A 142 -2.25 -3.92 -18.56
N ALA A 143 -1.57 -2.91 -18.03
CA ALA A 143 -1.30 -2.71 -16.62
C ALA A 143 -2.27 -1.65 -16.04
N ASP A 144 -2.45 -1.66 -14.73
CA ASP A 144 -3.39 -0.80 -14.00
C ASP A 144 -2.98 -0.58 -12.53
N SER A 145 -1.71 -0.84 -12.20
CA SER A 145 -1.22 -0.75 -10.82
C SER A 145 -1.37 0.67 -10.27
N THR A 146 -0.95 1.68 -11.03
CA THR A 146 -0.96 3.08 -10.57
C THR A 146 -2.38 3.57 -10.35
N GLY A 147 -3.29 3.26 -11.27
CA GLY A 147 -4.71 3.58 -11.11
C GLY A 147 -5.31 2.97 -9.85
N ASN A 148 -5.00 1.70 -9.56
CA ASN A 148 -5.52 1.02 -8.38
C ASN A 148 -4.94 1.56 -7.05
N ILE A 149 -3.65 1.92 -7.01
CA ILE A 149 -3.04 2.57 -5.83
C ILE A 149 -3.73 3.91 -5.54
N GLN A 150 -3.88 4.75 -6.58
CA GLN A 150 -4.49 6.06 -6.43
C GLN A 150 -5.97 5.95 -6.03
N LYS A 151 -6.71 5.01 -6.64
CA LYS A 151 -8.08 4.68 -6.26
C LYS A 151 -8.17 4.30 -4.78
N MET A 152 -7.31 3.41 -4.31
CA MET A 152 -7.29 2.98 -2.90
C MET A 152 -7.07 4.17 -1.96
N MET A 153 -6.06 5.01 -2.25
CA MET A 153 -5.75 6.18 -1.42
C MET A 153 -6.89 7.21 -1.38
N LEU A 154 -7.49 7.50 -2.54
CA LEU A 154 -8.62 8.43 -2.65
C LEU A 154 -9.88 7.87 -1.96
N GLY A 155 -10.18 6.60 -2.19
CA GLY A 155 -11.34 5.92 -1.59
C GLY A 155 -11.25 5.86 -0.08
N TRP A 156 -10.09 5.44 0.44
CA TRP A 156 -9.83 5.36 1.88
C TRP A 156 -10.03 6.70 2.60
N VAL A 157 -9.52 7.79 2.02
CA VAL A 157 -9.64 9.15 2.60
C VAL A 157 -11.02 9.77 2.31
N GLY A 158 -11.77 9.23 1.35
CA GLY A 158 -13.01 9.85 0.88
C GLY A 158 -12.76 11.16 0.13
N ALA A 159 -11.76 11.17 -0.75
CA ALA A 159 -11.38 12.33 -1.55
C ALA A 159 -11.52 12.06 -3.04
N SER A 160 -11.82 13.10 -3.82
CA SER A 160 -11.96 13.01 -5.29
C SER A 160 -10.64 13.31 -6.01
N ASN A 161 -9.71 13.99 -5.35
CA ASN A 161 -8.40 14.35 -5.90
C ASN A 161 -7.35 14.51 -4.79
N VAL A 162 -6.08 14.64 -5.17
CA VAL A 162 -4.96 14.73 -4.22
C VAL A 162 -5.01 15.97 -3.32
N ALA A 163 -5.53 17.10 -3.81
CA ALA A 163 -5.62 18.32 -2.99
C ALA A 163 -6.66 18.16 -1.88
N GLU A 164 -7.81 17.58 -2.20
CA GLU A 164 -8.82 17.22 -1.20
C GLU A 164 -8.29 16.17 -0.21
N LEU A 165 -7.59 15.14 -0.71
CA LEU A 165 -6.95 14.13 0.12
C LEU A 165 -6.00 14.77 1.15
N GLU A 166 -5.11 15.66 0.69
CA GLU A 166 -4.18 16.37 1.58
C GLU A 166 -4.89 17.23 2.64
N SER A 167 -6.03 17.83 2.30
CA SER A 167 -6.82 18.65 3.22
C SER A 167 -7.48 17.83 4.34
N LYS A 168 -7.78 16.55 4.07
CA LYS A 168 -8.47 15.64 5.02
C LYS A 168 -7.52 14.83 5.89
N LEU A 169 -6.20 14.96 5.75
CA LEU A 169 -5.23 14.14 6.48
C LEU A 169 -5.38 14.21 8.01
N SER A 170 -5.77 15.37 8.58
CA SER A 170 -6.00 15.51 10.03
C SER A 170 -7.18 14.68 10.50
N GLU A 171 -8.31 14.82 9.80
CA GLU A 171 -9.53 14.10 10.09
C GLU A 171 -9.32 12.59 9.94
N VAL A 172 -8.70 12.15 8.86
CA VAL A 172 -8.35 10.73 8.65
C VAL A 172 -7.47 10.20 9.77
N TYR A 173 -6.47 10.98 10.19
CA TYR A 173 -5.59 10.59 11.27
C TYR A 173 -6.37 10.35 12.56
N GLU A 174 -7.16 11.34 12.99
CA GLU A 174 -7.93 11.28 14.23
C GLU A 174 -8.99 10.18 14.19
N CYS A 175 -9.83 10.16 13.14
CA CYS A 175 -10.91 9.19 13.00
C CYS A 175 -10.40 7.74 12.97
N HIS A 176 -9.25 7.49 12.32
CA HIS A 176 -8.65 6.16 12.29
C HIS A 176 -8.24 5.67 13.68
N HIS A 177 -7.56 6.52 14.45
CA HIS A 177 -7.13 6.17 15.81
C HIS A 177 -8.34 5.99 16.73
N GLU A 178 -9.30 6.90 16.68
CA GLU A 178 -10.52 6.80 17.47
C GLU A 178 -11.32 5.55 17.17
N TYR A 179 -11.48 5.19 15.89
CA TYR A 179 -12.18 3.99 15.47
C TYR A 179 -11.56 2.75 16.13
N ILE A 180 -10.25 2.59 16.05
CA ILE A 180 -9.55 1.42 16.60
C ILE A 180 -9.68 1.37 18.12
N LEU A 181 -9.46 2.51 18.80
CA LEU A 181 -9.56 2.60 20.26
C LEU A 181 -10.97 2.31 20.78
N LYS A 182 -12.01 2.60 19.99
CA LYS A 182 -13.41 2.36 20.33
C LYS A 182 -13.88 0.94 20.01
N THR A 183 -13.38 0.33 18.93
CA THR A 183 -13.93 -0.92 18.38
C THR A 183 -13.14 -2.17 18.75
N VAL A 184 -11.83 -2.06 18.99
CA VAL A 184 -11.00 -3.22 19.30
C VAL A 184 -10.96 -3.45 20.82
N PRO A 185 -11.29 -4.66 21.31
CA PRO A 185 -11.15 -5.00 22.72
C PRO A 185 -9.72 -4.75 23.23
N LYS A 186 -9.58 -4.24 24.46
CA LYS A 186 -8.28 -3.83 25.02
C LYS A 186 -7.30 -4.99 25.11
N GLU A 187 -7.81 -6.19 25.35
CA GLU A 187 -7.03 -7.43 25.47
C GLU A 187 -6.41 -7.84 24.12
N ARG A 188 -7.00 -7.39 23.00
CA ARG A 188 -6.54 -7.62 21.63
C ARG A 188 -5.85 -6.39 21.05
N LEU A 189 -5.71 -5.30 21.78
CA LEU A 189 -5.15 -4.04 21.26
C LEU A 189 -3.90 -3.62 22.02
N LEU A 190 -2.79 -3.53 21.29
CA LEU A 190 -1.62 -2.79 21.72
C LEU A 190 -1.60 -1.40 21.09
N VAL A 191 -1.61 -0.38 21.94
CA VAL A 191 -1.26 0.99 21.56
C VAL A 191 0.24 1.16 21.73
N TYR A 192 0.97 1.22 20.61
CA TYR A 192 2.42 1.29 20.58
C TYR A 192 2.88 2.69 20.16
N LYS A 193 3.62 3.41 21.00
CA LYS A 193 4.21 4.68 20.61
C LYS A 193 5.47 4.43 19.80
N LEU A 194 5.62 5.14 18.69
CA LEU A 194 6.79 5.00 17.82
C LEU A 194 8.08 5.25 18.61
N GLY A 195 8.91 4.21 18.72
CA GLY A 195 10.19 4.26 19.42
C GLY A 195 10.23 3.56 20.78
N GLU A 196 9.15 2.91 21.22
CA GLU A 196 9.13 2.17 22.51
C GLU A 196 9.99 0.90 22.54
N GLY A 197 10.39 0.39 21.36
CA GLY A 197 11.28 -0.76 21.24
C GLY A 197 10.58 -2.09 21.49
N TRP A 198 11.33 -3.10 21.95
CA TRP A 198 10.82 -4.48 22.02
C TRP A 198 9.81 -4.72 23.13
N ALA A 199 10.01 -4.10 24.29
CA ALA A 199 9.33 -4.49 25.53
C ALA A 199 7.79 -4.57 25.40
N PRO A 200 7.06 -3.50 25.00
CA PRO A 200 5.60 -3.57 24.93
C PRO A 200 5.10 -4.49 23.83
N LEU A 201 5.84 -4.60 22.71
CA LEU A 201 5.47 -5.49 21.61
C LEU A 201 5.61 -6.96 22.01
N CYS A 202 6.73 -7.32 22.64
CA CYS A 202 7.03 -8.69 23.05
C CYS A 202 6.12 -9.15 24.19
N GLU A 203 5.85 -8.27 25.17
CA GLU A 203 4.89 -8.54 26.24
C GLU A 203 3.49 -8.82 25.67
N PHE A 204 2.99 -7.94 24.81
CA PHE A 204 1.68 -8.10 24.19
C PHE A 204 1.57 -9.34 23.31
N LEU A 205 2.63 -9.68 22.57
CA LEU A 205 2.66 -10.87 21.71
C LEU A 205 3.03 -12.15 22.45
N GLU A 206 3.36 -12.08 23.74
CA GLU A 206 3.83 -13.20 24.57
C GLU A 206 5.09 -13.88 24.00
N MET A 207 6.03 -13.05 23.52
CA MET A 207 7.26 -13.48 22.88
C MET A 207 8.49 -13.04 23.70
N PRO A 208 9.62 -13.78 23.63
CA PRO A 208 10.85 -13.34 24.28
C PRO A 208 11.41 -12.07 23.61
N VAL A 209 11.94 -11.15 24.42
CA VAL A 209 12.63 -9.94 23.93
C VAL A 209 13.95 -10.34 23.26
N PRO A 210 14.17 -10.00 21.97
CA PRO A 210 15.44 -10.25 21.31
C PRO A 210 16.61 -9.44 21.92
N GLU A 211 17.82 -9.99 21.89
CA GLU A 211 19.04 -9.29 22.36
C GLU A 211 19.55 -8.19 21.40
N ARG A 212 18.96 -8.09 20.21
CA ARG A 212 19.29 -7.08 19.20
C ARG A 212 18.47 -5.80 19.38
N PRO A 213 18.95 -4.63 18.90
CA PRO A 213 18.14 -3.41 18.92
C PRO A 213 16.86 -3.56 18.08
N PHE A 214 15.82 -2.81 18.43
CA PHE A 214 14.59 -2.77 17.64
C PHE A 214 14.90 -2.26 16.22
N PRO A 215 14.37 -2.90 15.16
CA PRO A 215 14.73 -2.54 13.80
C PRO A 215 14.26 -1.14 13.42
N HIS A 216 15.18 -0.33 12.91
CA HIS A 216 14.91 0.99 12.35
C HIS A 216 15.11 0.97 10.84
N GLY A 217 14.04 0.69 10.09
CA GLY A 217 14.10 0.60 8.63
C GLY A 217 13.90 1.95 7.95
N ASN A 218 14.76 2.30 6.97
CA ASN A 218 14.59 3.49 6.14
C ASN A 218 13.56 3.24 5.03
N GLU A 219 12.28 3.23 5.41
CA GLU A 219 11.16 2.99 4.51
C GLU A 219 11.10 4.03 3.38
N ALA A 220 11.46 5.30 3.64
CA ALA A 220 11.47 6.34 2.61
C ALA A 220 12.45 6.01 1.48
N ALA A 221 13.69 5.62 1.82
CA ALA A 221 14.69 5.25 0.83
C ALA A 221 14.30 3.96 0.08
N ALA A 222 13.79 2.95 0.79
CA ALA A 222 13.33 1.71 0.17
C ALA A 222 12.18 1.96 -0.82
N LEU A 223 11.19 2.78 -0.42
CA LEU A 223 10.07 3.17 -1.27
C LEU A 223 10.54 3.94 -2.51
N ARG A 224 11.39 4.96 -2.35
CA ARG A 224 11.93 5.75 -3.48
C ARG A 224 12.70 4.88 -4.47
N SER A 225 13.55 3.97 -3.98
CA SER A 225 14.30 3.04 -4.84
C SER A 225 13.35 2.15 -5.64
N LYS A 226 12.39 1.51 -4.97
CA LYS A 226 11.44 0.62 -5.64
C LYS A 226 10.55 1.35 -6.66
N ILE A 227 10.08 2.56 -6.34
CA ILE A 227 9.31 3.39 -7.29
C ILE A 227 10.16 3.70 -8.51
N PHE A 228 11.41 4.15 -8.31
CA PHE A 228 12.31 4.46 -9.42
C PHE A 228 12.58 3.25 -10.31
N ASP A 229 12.89 2.09 -9.71
CA ASP A 229 13.15 0.85 -10.42
C ASP A 229 11.92 0.39 -11.22
N LYS A 230 10.72 0.49 -10.62
CA LYS A 230 9.46 0.19 -11.30
C LYS A 230 9.21 1.13 -12.47
N GLN A 231 9.32 2.44 -12.26
CA GLN A 231 9.11 3.44 -13.33
C GLN A 231 10.07 3.20 -14.49
N LYS A 232 11.37 2.98 -14.19
CA LYS A 232 12.38 2.66 -15.20
C LYS A 232 12.02 1.40 -15.98
N ARG A 233 11.65 0.32 -15.30
CA ARG A 233 11.26 -0.95 -15.93
C ARG A 233 10.07 -0.78 -16.87
N VAL A 234 9.00 -0.16 -16.38
CA VAL A 234 7.77 0.08 -17.16
C VAL A 234 8.05 0.92 -18.41
N LEU A 235 8.86 1.98 -18.29
CA LEU A 235 9.22 2.82 -19.42
C LEU A 235 10.11 2.10 -20.43
N LEU A 236 11.06 1.27 -19.97
CA LEU A 236 11.90 0.46 -20.86
C LEU A 236 11.07 -0.59 -21.61
N GLU A 237 10.17 -1.30 -20.92
CA GLU A 237 9.28 -2.28 -21.52
C GLU A 237 8.33 -1.63 -22.54
N ALA A 238 7.77 -0.46 -22.21
CA ALA A 238 6.94 0.30 -23.14
C ALA A 238 7.76 0.75 -24.36
N GLY A 239 8.96 1.29 -24.15
CA GLY A 239 9.87 1.67 -25.23
C GLY A 239 10.18 0.50 -26.17
N ALA A 240 10.52 -0.67 -25.62
CA ALA A 240 10.77 -1.88 -26.40
C ALA A 240 9.52 -2.34 -27.18
N ARG A 241 8.33 -2.28 -26.57
CA ARG A 241 7.07 -2.69 -27.19
C ARG A 241 6.64 -1.75 -28.33
N PHE A 242 6.87 -0.44 -28.18
CA PHE A 242 6.44 0.56 -29.16
C PHE A 242 7.52 0.94 -30.20
N ALA A 243 8.79 0.59 -29.98
CA ALA A 243 9.88 0.86 -30.91
C ALA A 243 9.60 0.42 -32.36
N PRO A 244 9.07 -0.80 -32.63
CA PRO A 244 8.77 -1.22 -34.01
C PRO A 244 7.75 -0.31 -34.71
N TRP A 245 6.78 0.21 -33.96
CA TRP A 245 5.73 1.09 -34.48
C TRP A 245 6.25 2.49 -34.78
N LEU A 246 7.14 3.02 -33.94
CA LEU A 246 7.79 4.31 -34.19
C LEU A 246 8.72 4.25 -35.40
N VAL A 247 9.49 3.17 -35.55
CA VAL A 247 10.31 2.93 -36.74
C VAL A 247 9.44 2.81 -37.99
N GLY A 248 8.35 2.04 -37.92
CA GLY A 248 7.39 1.89 -39.02
C GLY A 248 6.73 3.22 -39.42
N ALA A 249 6.25 4.01 -38.45
CA ALA A 249 5.66 5.32 -38.71
C ALA A 249 6.66 6.32 -39.30
N GLY A 250 7.90 6.33 -38.81
CA GLY A 250 8.98 7.14 -39.37
C GLY A 250 9.33 6.75 -40.81
N ALA A 251 9.37 5.46 -41.12
CA ALA A 251 9.60 4.96 -42.47
C ALA A 251 8.46 5.37 -43.42
N VAL A 252 7.20 5.28 -42.99
CA VAL A 252 6.04 5.71 -43.78
C VAL A 252 6.06 7.22 -44.00
N ALA A 253 6.30 8.01 -42.96
CA ALA A 253 6.38 9.47 -43.07
C ALA A 253 7.54 9.91 -43.99
N GLY A 254 8.70 9.28 -43.88
CA GLY A 254 9.85 9.52 -44.76
C GLY A 254 9.57 9.14 -46.21
N GLY A 255 8.89 8.01 -46.44
CA GLY A 255 8.47 7.60 -47.78
C GLY A 255 7.47 8.57 -48.41
N LEU A 256 6.45 8.99 -47.64
CA LEU A 256 5.47 9.98 -48.08
C LEU A 256 6.12 11.33 -48.41
N TRP A 257 7.01 11.81 -47.53
CA TRP A 257 7.76 13.05 -47.77
C TRP A 257 8.59 12.96 -49.05
N TYR A 258 9.31 11.85 -49.24
CA TYR A 258 10.10 11.62 -50.46
C TYR A 258 9.23 11.63 -51.71
N THR A 259 8.09 10.93 -51.70
CA THR A 259 7.17 10.89 -52.85
C THR A 259 6.50 12.23 -53.16
N LEU A 260 6.27 13.08 -52.15
CA LEU A 260 5.68 14.41 -52.34
C LEU A 260 6.71 15.47 -52.74
N SER A 261 8.00 15.15 -52.62
CA SER A 261 9.12 16.05 -52.95
C SER A 261 9.77 15.75 -54.31
N MET A 262 9.28 14.75 -55.04
CA MET A 262 9.62 14.45 -56.44
C MET A 262 8.56 15.00 -57.38
#